data_AF-A0A093IWR7-F1
#
_entry.id   AF-A0A093IWR7-F1
#
_cell.length_a   1.000
_cell.length_b   1.000
_cell.length_c   1.000
_cell.angle_alpha   90.00
_cell.angle_beta   90.00
_cell.angle_gamma   90.00
#
_symmetry.space_group_name_H-M   'P 1'
#
loop_
_entity.id
_entity.type
_entity.pdbx_description
1 polymer ?
#
loop_
_entity_poly.entity_id
_entity_poly.type
_entity_poly.pdbx_seq_one_letter_code
_entity_poly.pdbx_strand_id
1 'polypeptide(L)'
;LFCFTENKIFLIYNEDTKLCLIAQSSQVVTTAACKKTSELQKFRWVSDHQVISMAFAQCLGVPYKQDQAKISLYPCDKRSEFQKWECRNATLAIQGEDLFLSAGKRKEDNIMLNRGSVTMNKWKIYGTMDELCSQGHEDLFTLLGNANGAPCAFPFQLSGTWYARCTAAGRSDGLLWCAATPDFDVEHLYGFCPAGNNDRFWSTDPLTGTYYQINYQSALTWHQARKSCQQQNAELLSVTEIHEEVYLKDLIDTKRSSLWIGLNSLNLNSGWQWSGGIPFRYLNWAPGSPESDPEKLCAVLNPRRDAKWENQPCDQKVGYICKKENSTLDPFILSSEPVKCPEGWLPYGDHCFMVHRDPRVWREALISCNESNGNLASIHNPEEHGFILSQLGYKAADELWIGLNDQNTQMYFEWSDGTPVTYTKWLPGEPTHAVSGQEDCVLMAGQDGYWADSACDRKLGYICRRDSLQRVSGTMKTDPACLKGWERHGFYCYLVGHSSVTFSEAKKTCARSSGYLTSVGDRYEK
;
A
#
# COMPACT_ATOMS: atom_id res chain seq x y z
N LEU A 1 -13.47 13.03 12.07
CA LEU A 1 -13.33 12.61 10.66
C LEU A 1 -12.56 13.70 9.93
N PHE A 2 -11.27 13.48 9.68
CA PHE A 2 -10.43 14.43 8.94
C PHE A 2 -10.55 14.16 7.45
N CYS A 3 -10.73 15.21 6.67
CA CYS A 3 -10.71 15.15 5.22
C CYS A 3 -9.30 14.79 4.74
N PHE A 4 -9.14 13.78 3.86
CA PHE A 4 -7.82 13.36 3.34
C PHE A 4 -7.03 14.53 2.74
N THR A 5 -7.72 15.53 2.16
CA THR A 5 -7.09 16.73 1.61
C THR A 5 -6.59 17.73 2.66
N GLU A 6 -7.14 17.71 3.88
CA GLU A 6 -6.66 18.58 4.96
C GLU A 6 -5.33 18.11 5.53
N ASN A 7 -5.04 16.80 5.49
CA ASN A 7 -3.78 16.23 5.96
C ASN A 7 -2.56 16.65 5.12
N LYS A 8 -2.78 17.18 3.91
CA LYS A 8 -1.72 17.68 3.00
C LYS A 8 -1.58 19.20 3.00
N ILE A 9 -2.34 19.90 3.84
CA ILE A 9 -2.16 21.34 4.03
C ILE A 9 -1.09 21.55 5.09
N PHE A 10 -0.05 22.30 4.74
CA PHE A 10 1.09 22.53 5.61
C PHE A 10 1.40 24.02 5.80
N LEU A 11 2.14 24.31 6.85
CA LEU A 11 2.78 25.60 7.07
C LEU A 11 4.26 25.46 6.70
N ILE A 12 4.77 26.44 5.95
CA ILE A 12 6.17 26.48 5.51
C ILE A 12 6.98 27.19 6.60
N TYR A 13 7.83 26.43 7.30
CA TYR A 13 8.59 26.89 8.46
C TYR A 13 10.07 27.07 8.12
N ASN A 14 10.64 28.20 8.52
CA ASN A 14 12.06 28.48 8.36
C ASN A 14 12.84 28.08 9.63
N GLU A 15 13.83 27.21 9.48
CA GLU A 15 14.59 26.71 10.63
C GLU A 15 15.46 27.76 11.28
N ASP A 16 15.97 28.72 10.51
CA ASP A 16 16.94 29.70 10.98
C ASP A 16 16.24 30.86 11.72
N THR A 17 15.15 31.38 11.14
CA THR A 17 14.40 32.51 11.73
C THR A 17 13.35 32.07 12.76
N LYS A 18 13.00 30.78 12.80
CA LYS A 18 11.92 30.22 13.63
C LYS A 18 10.53 30.81 13.33
N LEU A 19 10.33 31.31 12.11
CA LEU A 19 9.08 31.90 11.64
C LEU A 19 8.45 31.05 10.52
N CYS A 20 7.15 31.26 10.29
CA CYS A 20 6.41 30.63 9.21
C CYS A 20 6.10 31.63 8.11
N LEU A 21 6.05 31.12 6.87
CA LEU A 21 5.60 31.86 5.71
C LEU A 21 4.14 32.32 5.90
N ILE A 22 3.86 33.58 5.54
CA ILE A 22 2.51 34.13 5.57
C ILE A 22 2.26 34.95 4.30
N ALA A 23 1.13 34.72 3.65
CA ALA A 23 0.62 35.60 2.61
C ALA A 23 -0.32 36.63 3.24
N GLN A 24 0.07 37.91 3.26
CA GLN A 24 -0.79 38.98 3.78
C GLN A 24 -1.70 39.54 2.67
N SER A 25 -1.21 39.51 1.43
CA SER A 25 -1.94 39.84 0.21
C SER A 25 -1.29 39.12 -0.97
N SER A 26 -1.87 39.21 -2.17
CA SER A 26 -1.27 38.63 -3.38
C SER A 26 0.15 39.17 -3.68
N GLN A 27 0.47 40.39 -3.24
CA GLN A 27 1.78 41.01 -3.49
C GLN A 27 2.74 40.96 -2.29
N VAL A 28 2.26 40.54 -1.11
CA VAL A 28 3.03 40.60 0.13
C VAL A 28 3.07 39.23 0.77
N VAL A 29 4.19 38.54 0.55
CA VAL A 29 4.54 37.26 1.18
C VAL A 29 5.76 37.51 2.07
N THR A 30 5.60 37.28 3.36
CA THR A 30 6.60 37.57 4.41
C THR A 30 6.66 36.41 5.40
N THR A 31 7.31 36.61 6.55
CA THR A 31 7.31 35.65 7.67
C THR A 31 6.63 36.21 8.92
N ALA A 32 5.90 35.36 9.64
CA ALA A 32 5.29 35.69 10.93
C ALA A 32 5.41 34.53 11.93
N ALA A 33 4.99 34.76 13.18
CA ALA A 33 4.91 33.69 14.17
C ALA A 33 3.96 32.58 13.68
N CYS A 34 4.38 31.32 13.81
CA CYS A 34 3.64 30.17 13.32
C CYS A 34 2.31 29.99 14.05
N LYS A 35 1.20 29.94 13.30
CA LYS A 35 -0.16 29.75 13.82
C LYS A 35 -0.91 28.77 12.92
N LYS A 36 -1.08 27.52 13.37
CA LYS A 36 -1.81 26.47 12.62
C LYS A 36 -3.25 26.85 12.26
N THR A 37 -3.88 27.73 13.06
CA THR A 37 -5.25 28.22 12.82
C THR A 37 -5.35 29.31 11.77
N SER A 38 -4.22 29.89 11.32
CA SER A 38 -4.23 30.99 10.35
C SER A 38 -4.28 30.45 8.92
N GLU A 39 -5.37 30.72 8.19
CA GLU A 39 -5.49 30.37 6.76
C GLU A 39 -4.42 31.05 5.90
N LEU A 40 -3.97 32.25 6.29
CA LEU A 40 -2.93 33.00 5.57
C LEU A 40 -1.55 32.32 5.58
N GLN A 41 -1.33 31.35 6.48
CA GLN A 41 -0.09 30.56 6.57
C GLN A 41 -0.23 29.16 5.97
N LYS A 42 -1.42 28.80 5.45
CA LYS A 42 -1.69 27.47 4.92
C LYS A 42 -1.35 27.40 3.43
N PHE A 43 -0.54 26.42 3.07
CA PHE A 43 -0.11 26.13 1.70
C PHE A 43 -0.31 24.66 1.37
N ARG A 44 -0.32 24.34 0.06
CA ARG A 44 -0.42 22.96 -0.44
C ARG A 44 0.21 22.84 -1.83
N TRP A 45 0.74 21.68 -2.17
CA TRP A 45 1.13 21.36 -3.55
C TRP A 45 -0.11 21.07 -4.42
N VAL A 46 -0.26 21.79 -5.53
CA VAL A 46 -1.35 21.61 -6.52
C VAL A 46 -0.91 20.99 -7.83
N SER A 47 0.40 20.79 -7.97
CA SER A 47 1.06 19.94 -8.95
C SER A 47 2.40 19.51 -8.36
N ASP A 48 3.16 18.68 -9.07
CA ASP A 48 4.50 18.25 -8.64
C ASP A 48 5.47 19.43 -8.38
N HIS A 49 5.14 20.62 -8.89
CA HIS A 49 6.03 21.78 -8.84
C HIS A 49 5.36 23.08 -8.35
N GLN A 50 4.03 23.15 -8.20
CA GLN A 50 3.35 24.39 -7.82
C GLN A 50 2.81 24.34 -6.40
N VAL A 51 3.10 25.40 -5.64
CA VAL A 51 2.59 25.59 -4.28
C VAL A 51 1.50 26.67 -4.30
N ILE A 52 0.30 26.34 -3.80
CA ILE A 52 -0.82 27.27 -3.68
C ILE A 52 -0.94 27.83 -2.26
N SER A 53 -1.35 29.09 -2.14
CA SER A 53 -1.86 29.66 -0.89
C SER A 53 -3.34 29.31 -0.72
N MET A 54 -3.70 28.70 0.41
CA MET A 54 -5.07 28.27 0.68
C MET A 54 -6.03 29.43 0.94
N ALA A 55 -5.52 30.59 1.35
CA ALA A 55 -6.33 31.78 1.61
C ALA A 55 -6.66 32.58 0.34
N PHE A 56 -5.74 32.63 -0.63
CA PHE A 56 -5.90 33.43 -1.85
C PHE A 56 -6.22 32.61 -3.09
N ALA A 57 -6.10 31.28 -3.02
CA ALA A 57 -6.23 30.39 -4.19
C ALA A 57 -5.31 30.80 -5.35
N GLN A 58 -4.09 31.23 -5.02
CA GLN A 58 -3.06 31.68 -5.96
C GLN A 58 -1.74 30.97 -5.68
N CYS A 59 -0.93 30.80 -6.71
CA CYS A 59 0.32 30.04 -6.66
C CYS A 59 1.50 30.95 -6.33
N LEU A 60 2.42 30.40 -5.54
CA LEU A 60 3.69 31.05 -5.24
C LEU A 60 4.54 31.10 -6.51
N GLY A 61 5.06 32.28 -6.84
CA GLY A 61 5.88 32.45 -8.03
C GLY A 61 6.73 33.71 -7.98
N VAL A 62 7.42 33.95 -9.08
CA VAL A 62 8.32 35.08 -9.27
C VAL A 62 8.03 35.82 -10.57
N PRO A 63 8.33 37.12 -10.66
CA PRO A 63 8.17 37.86 -11.92
C PRO A 63 9.25 37.49 -12.95
N TYR A 64 10.43 37.08 -12.48
CA TYR A 64 11.58 36.67 -13.30
C TYR A 64 12.54 35.83 -12.45
N LYS A 65 13.36 34.98 -13.10
CA LYS A 65 14.35 34.12 -12.43
C LYS A 65 15.70 34.84 -12.27
N GLN A 66 15.76 35.84 -11.38
CA GLN A 66 17.01 36.54 -11.04
C GLN A 66 17.18 36.66 -9.53
N ASP A 67 18.41 36.89 -9.10
CA ASP A 67 18.73 37.15 -7.69
C ASP A 67 17.96 38.36 -7.17
N GLN A 68 17.50 38.29 -5.92
CA GLN A 68 16.65 39.30 -5.26
C GLN A 68 15.27 39.54 -5.89
N ALA A 69 14.82 38.68 -6.82
CA ALA A 69 13.45 38.74 -7.31
C ALA A 69 12.45 38.52 -6.16
N LYS A 70 11.50 39.43 -6.00
CA LYS A 70 10.45 39.34 -4.97
C LYS A 70 9.52 38.17 -5.26
N ILE A 71 9.30 37.31 -4.28
CA ILE A 71 8.33 36.21 -4.35
C ILE A 71 6.95 36.74 -3.97
N SER A 72 5.93 36.36 -4.73
CA SER A 72 4.54 36.81 -4.55
C SER A 72 3.56 35.73 -5.01
N LEU A 73 2.26 36.02 -4.94
CA LEU A 73 1.22 35.12 -5.40
C LEU A 73 0.69 35.56 -6.77
N TYR A 74 0.56 34.58 -7.67
CA TYR A 74 0.10 34.76 -9.04
C TYR A 74 -1.08 33.81 -9.32
N PRO A 75 -1.95 34.13 -10.29
CA PRO A 75 -2.88 33.15 -10.83
C PRO A 75 -2.14 31.87 -11.22
N CYS A 76 -2.64 30.72 -10.77
CA CYS A 76 -1.98 29.44 -11.01
C CYS A 76 -2.02 29.08 -12.50
N ASP A 77 -0.85 28.91 -13.10
CA ASP A 77 -0.70 28.51 -14.50
C ASP A 77 0.30 27.36 -14.60
N LYS A 78 -0.18 26.17 -14.98
CA LYS A 78 0.65 24.96 -15.12
C LYS A 78 1.76 25.11 -16.16
N ARG A 79 1.63 26.04 -17.12
CA ARG A 79 2.62 26.32 -18.17
C ARG A 79 3.69 27.31 -17.72
N SER A 80 3.49 28.00 -16.59
CA SER A 80 4.40 29.03 -16.11
C SER A 80 5.65 28.43 -15.46
N GLU A 81 6.80 28.60 -16.12
CA GLU A 81 8.11 28.25 -15.57
C GLU A 81 8.49 29.05 -14.32
N PHE A 82 7.79 30.16 -14.04
CA PHE A 82 8.04 31.03 -12.90
C PHE A 82 7.28 30.62 -11.63
N GLN A 83 6.50 29.53 -11.69
CA GLN A 83 5.73 28.98 -10.58
C GLN A 83 6.19 27.57 -10.21
N LYS A 84 7.24 27.06 -10.86
CA LYS A 84 7.74 25.70 -10.66
C LYS A 84 8.88 25.68 -9.64
N TRP A 85 8.66 24.94 -8.56
CA TRP A 85 9.58 24.79 -7.44
C TRP A 85 10.04 23.34 -7.31
N GLU A 86 11.24 23.15 -6.80
CA GLU A 86 11.80 21.83 -6.50
C GLU A 86 12.66 21.89 -5.23
N CYS A 87 12.76 20.77 -4.52
CA CYS A 87 13.63 20.69 -3.34
C CYS A 87 15.04 20.27 -3.74
N ARG A 88 16.04 21.02 -3.26
CA ARG A 88 17.46 20.69 -3.35
C ARG A 88 18.08 20.81 -1.96
N ASN A 89 18.53 19.70 -1.37
CA ASN A 89 19.22 19.66 -0.05
C ASN A 89 18.47 20.43 1.07
N ALA A 90 17.19 20.10 1.34
CA ALA A 90 16.33 20.78 2.33
C ALA A 90 16.04 22.28 2.07
N THR A 91 16.31 22.77 0.86
CA THR A 91 15.97 24.12 0.41
C THR A 91 14.99 24.07 -0.75
N LEU A 92 14.14 25.09 -0.88
CA LEU A 92 13.18 25.19 -1.98
C LEU A 92 13.74 26.12 -3.06
N ALA A 93 14.01 25.58 -4.25
CA ALA A 93 14.59 26.29 -5.38
C ALA A 93 13.56 26.47 -6.50
N ILE A 94 13.71 27.54 -7.29
CA ILE A 94 12.97 27.66 -8.55
C ILE A 94 13.57 26.70 -9.58
N GLN A 95 12.72 25.97 -10.29
CA GLN A 95 13.17 24.92 -11.19
C GLN A 95 14.09 25.46 -12.29
N GLY A 96 15.19 24.74 -12.53
CA GLY A 96 16.17 25.04 -13.57
C GLY A 96 17.23 26.09 -13.21
N GLU A 97 17.19 26.68 -12.01
CA GLU A 97 18.14 27.70 -11.58
C GLU A 97 18.65 27.43 -10.15
N ASP A 98 19.85 27.89 -9.84
CA ASP A 98 20.38 27.91 -8.45
C ASP A 98 19.91 29.17 -7.71
N LEU A 99 18.58 29.34 -7.64
CA LEU A 99 17.92 30.44 -6.95
C LEU A 99 16.91 29.88 -5.95
N PHE A 100 17.13 30.19 -4.67
CA PHE A 100 16.42 29.60 -3.54
C PHE A 100 15.44 30.60 -2.92
N LEU A 101 14.34 30.08 -2.39
CA LEU A 101 13.42 30.84 -1.55
C LEU A 101 14.13 31.21 -0.24
N SER A 102 14.34 32.50 -0.01
CA SER A 102 15.06 33.03 1.16
C SER A 102 14.14 33.88 2.03
N ALA A 103 14.20 33.65 3.34
CA ALA A 103 13.65 34.60 4.30
C ALA A 103 14.57 35.83 4.39
N GLY A 104 14.00 37.00 4.67
CA GLY A 104 14.79 38.17 5.07
C GLY A 104 15.33 38.06 6.49
N LYS A 105 16.20 38.98 6.88
CA LYS A 105 16.88 38.97 8.19
C LYS A 105 15.98 39.44 9.33
N ARG A 106 14.95 40.24 9.02
CA ARG A 106 14.01 40.80 10.00
C ARG A 106 12.63 40.18 9.81
N LYS A 107 11.87 40.16 10.90
CA LYS A 107 10.44 39.85 10.87
C LYS A 107 9.75 40.86 9.92
N GLU A 108 8.84 40.38 9.08
CA GLU A 108 8.12 41.15 8.04
C GLU A 108 8.92 41.51 6.77
N ASP A 109 10.17 41.09 6.65
CA ASP A 109 10.89 41.21 5.38
C ASP A 109 10.18 40.40 4.29
N ASN A 110 10.20 40.92 3.06
CA ASN A 110 9.69 40.21 1.90
C ASN A 110 10.53 38.97 1.63
N ILE A 111 9.86 37.91 1.18
CA ILE A 111 10.51 36.69 0.70
C ILE A 111 11.04 36.93 -0.71
N MET A 112 12.28 36.52 -0.97
CA MET A 112 12.98 36.80 -2.22
C MET A 112 13.73 35.56 -2.71
N LEU A 113 14.01 35.50 -4.01
CA LEU A 113 14.99 34.57 -4.56
C LEU A 113 16.40 35.00 -4.18
N ASN A 114 17.24 34.03 -3.83
CA ASN A 114 18.63 34.29 -3.44
C ASN A 114 19.56 33.21 -4.03
N ARG A 115 20.70 33.65 -4.58
CA ARG A 115 21.74 32.80 -5.19
C ARG A 115 22.68 32.11 -4.20
N GLY A 116 22.77 32.60 -2.95
CA GLY A 116 23.84 32.14 -2.08
C GLY A 116 23.81 32.68 -0.66
N SER A 117 23.13 31.97 0.23
CA SER A 117 23.50 31.86 1.65
C SER A 117 22.80 30.63 2.23
N VAL A 118 23.55 29.70 2.85
CA VAL A 118 22.95 28.52 3.51
C VAL A 118 22.11 28.94 4.72
N THR A 119 22.36 30.12 5.27
CA THR A 119 21.56 30.72 6.33
C THR A 119 20.31 31.38 5.73
N MET A 120 19.14 31.00 6.23
CA MET A 120 17.78 31.46 5.90
C MET A 120 17.05 30.77 4.73
N ASN A 121 17.67 29.78 4.08
CA ASN A 121 17.07 29.04 2.95
C ASN A 121 16.51 27.66 3.34
N LYS A 122 16.60 27.28 4.62
CA LYS A 122 16.15 25.97 5.11
C LYS A 122 14.68 26.00 5.49
N TRP A 123 13.88 25.23 4.76
CA TRP A 123 12.43 25.20 4.93
C TRP A 123 11.93 23.79 5.19
N LYS A 124 11.05 23.68 6.18
CA LYS A 124 10.43 22.41 6.61
C LYS A 124 8.93 22.56 6.79
N ILE A 125 8.27 21.42 6.92
CA ILE A 125 6.86 21.38 7.30
C ILE A 125 6.75 21.62 8.82
N TYR A 126 6.04 22.68 9.21
CA TYR A 126 5.93 23.08 10.61
C TYR A 126 5.39 21.96 11.51
N GLY A 127 6.15 21.64 12.58
CA GLY A 127 5.80 20.60 13.54
C GLY A 127 6.23 19.19 13.14
N THR A 128 7.04 19.05 12.08
CA THR A 128 7.63 17.78 11.64
C THR A 128 9.14 17.96 11.42
N MET A 129 9.86 16.85 11.23
CA MET A 129 11.26 16.88 10.78
C MET A 129 11.37 16.86 9.25
N ASP A 130 10.24 16.80 8.55
CA ASP A 130 10.18 16.51 7.13
C ASP A 130 10.44 17.76 6.26
N GLU A 131 11.07 17.54 5.12
CA GLU A 131 11.28 18.56 4.09
C GLU A 131 9.97 18.88 3.37
N LEU A 132 9.88 20.04 2.71
CA LEU A 132 8.66 20.46 1.98
C LEU A 132 8.22 19.49 0.88
N CYS A 133 9.16 18.81 0.22
CA CYS A 133 8.86 17.86 -0.86
C CYS A 133 8.57 16.45 -0.36
N SER A 134 8.65 16.18 0.95
CA SER A 134 8.19 14.92 1.52
C SER A 134 6.67 14.73 1.35
N GLN A 135 5.93 15.83 1.42
CA GLN A 135 4.50 15.86 1.13
C GLN A 135 4.29 16.29 -0.32
N GLY A 136 4.58 15.39 -1.26
CA GLY A 136 4.33 15.62 -2.68
C GLY A 136 2.85 15.86 -3.00
N HIS A 137 2.60 16.42 -4.19
CA HIS A 137 1.26 16.52 -4.74
C HIS A 137 0.62 15.14 -4.87
N GLU A 138 -0.68 15.09 -4.62
CA GLU A 138 -1.48 13.92 -4.94
C GLU A 138 -2.82 14.41 -5.49
N ASP A 139 -3.13 13.90 -6.67
CA ASP A 139 -4.40 14.11 -7.34
C ASP A 139 -5.55 13.62 -6.48
N LEU A 140 -6.59 14.43 -6.32
CA LEU A 140 -7.83 14.02 -5.64
C LEU A 140 -8.84 13.55 -6.68
N PHE A 141 -9.07 12.25 -6.78
CA PHE A 141 -9.98 11.67 -7.76
C PHE A 141 -11.44 11.92 -7.36
N THR A 142 -12.24 12.40 -8.31
CA THR A 142 -13.65 12.68 -8.07
C THR A 142 -14.52 11.43 -8.12
N LEU A 143 -15.66 11.48 -7.43
CA LEU A 143 -16.69 10.45 -7.42
C LEU A 143 -17.93 10.95 -8.18
N LEU A 144 -18.60 10.06 -8.93
CA LEU A 144 -19.78 10.39 -9.74
C LEU A 144 -19.53 11.63 -10.62
N GLY A 145 -20.53 12.49 -10.78
CA GLY A 145 -20.43 13.72 -11.57
C GLY A 145 -20.41 13.46 -13.08
N ASN A 146 -19.88 14.41 -13.83
CA ASN A 146 -19.78 14.34 -15.29
C ASN A 146 -18.33 14.37 -15.79
N ALA A 147 -17.35 14.36 -14.88
CA ALA A 147 -15.93 14.38 -15.20
C ALA A 147 -15.28 12.99 -15.26
N ASN A 148 -16.06 11.91 -15.23
CA ASN A 148 -15.61 10.52 -15.30
C ASN A 148 -14.50 10.17 -14.28
N GLY A 149 -14.60 10.72 -13.06
CA GLY A 149 -13.62 10.49 -12.00
C GLY A 149 -12.29 11.22 -12.17
N ALA A 150 -12.19 12.17 -13.12
CA ALA A 150 -11.01 13.01 -13.28
C ALA A 150 -10.61 13.70 -11.96
N PRO A 151 -9.31 13.94 -11.74
CA PRO A 151 -8.86 14.58 -10.52
C PRO A 151 -9.30 16.04 -10.43
N CYS A 152 -9.46 16.55 -9.22
CA CYS A 152 -9.80 17.94 -8.98
C CYS A 152 -8.73 18.89 -9.52
N ALA A 153 -9.14 19.89 -10.29
CA ALA A 153 -8.28 20.98 -10.71
C ALA A 153 -8.27 22.08 -9.63
N PHE A 154 -7.22 22.13 -8.82
CA PHE A 154 -7.06 23.22 -7.85
C PHE A 154 -6.04 24.27 -8.32
N PRO A 155 -6.36 25.57 -8.19
CA PRO A 155 -7.67 26.12 -7.85
C PRO A 155 -8.63 26.06 -9.05
N PHE A 156 -9.93 26.15 -8.80
CA PHE A 156 -10.95 26.31 -9.85
C PHE A 156 -11.84 27.51 -9.60
N GLN A 157 -12.38 28.11 -10.65
CA GLN A 157 -13.28 29.26 -10.60
C GLN A 157 -14.75 28.82 -10.67
N LEU A 158 -15.58 29.36 -9.78
CA LEU A 158 -17.04 29.19 -9.76
C LEU A 158 -17.70 30.55 -9.49
N SER A 159 -18.55 30.99 -10.39
CA SER A 159 -19.23 32.30 -10.36
C SER A 159 -18.25 33.45 -10.08
N GLY A 160 -17.08 33.41 -10.73
CA GLY A 160 -16.01 34.40 -10.54
C GLY A 160 -15.15 34.23 -9.27
N THR A 161 -15.48 33.32 -8.36
CA THR A 161 -14.73 33.08 -7.12
C THR A 161 -13.81 31.87 -7.25
N TRP A 162 -12.56 31.99 -6.80
CA TRP A 162 -11.57 30.91 -6.86
C TRP A 162 -11.58 30.05 -5.59
N TYR A 163 -11.62 28.73 -5.79
CA TYR A 163 -11.63 27.73 -4.72
C TYR A 163 -10.35 26.90 -4.75
N ALA A 164 -9.63 26.90 -3.62
CA ALA A 164 -8.42 26.09 -3.43
C ALA A 164 -8.73 24.70 -2.84
N ARG A 165 -9.99 24.38 -2.54
CA ARG A 165 -10.43 23.14 -1.89
C ARG A 165 -11.82 22.74 -2.37
N CYS A 166 -12.23 21.52 -2.03
CA CYS A 166 -13.61 21.09 -2.23
C CYS A 166 -14.58 22.02 -1.51
N THR A 167 -15.72 22.29 -2.12
CA THR A 167 -16.71 23.23 -1.63
C THR A 167 -18.11 22.63 -1.68
N ALA A 168 -19.02 23.10 -0.83
CA ALA A 168 -20.45 22.83 -0.93
C ALA A 168 -21.20 23.99 -1.61
N ALA A 169 -20.48 25.01 -2.08
CA ALA A 169 -21.08 26.17 -2.75
C ALA A 169 -21.95 25.73 -3.95
N GLY A 170 -23.09 26.39 -4.12
CA GLY A 170 -24.05 26.07 -5.18
C GLY A 170 -24.89 24.80 -4.91
N ARG A 171 -24.75 24.15 -3.75
CA ARG A 171 -25.52 22.96 -3.39
C ARG A 171 -26.25 23.10 -2.06
N SER A 172 -27.43 22.52 -1.96
CA SER A 172 -28.24 22.49 -0.73
C SER A 172 -28.09 21.21 0.09
N ASP A 173 -27.50 20.16 -0.49
CA ASP A 173 -27.31 18.85 0.14
C ASP A 173 -26.05 18.76 1.01
N GLY A 174 -25.21 19.81 1.00
CA GLY A 174 -23.97 19.89 1.77
C GLY A 174 -22.84 19.00 1.25
N LEU A 175 -23.00 18.33 0.10
CA LEU A 175 -21.97 17.47 -0.46
C LEU A 175 -20.82 18.30 -1.02
N LEU A 176 -19.60 17.92 -0.63
CA LEU A 176 -18.38 18.56 -1.11
C LEU A 176 -18.06 18.10 -2.53
N TRP A 177 -17.77 19.06 -3.40
CA TRP A 177 -17.42 18.82 -4.79
C TRP A 177 -16.26 19.71 -5.23
N CYS A 178 -15.65 19.37 -6.36
CA CYS A 178 -14.63 20.17 -7.02
C CYS A 178 -14.84 20.13 -8.54
N ALA A 179 -14.31 21.13 -9.24
CA ALA A 179 -14.22 21.07 -10.68
C ALA A 179 -13.05 20.18 -11.12
N ALA A 180 -13.19 19.51 -12.25
CA ALA A 180 -12.11 18.76 -12.90
C ALA A 180 -11.25 19.65 -13.81
N THR A 181 -11.66 20.90 -14.02
CA THR A 181 -10.99 21.89 -14.85
C THR A 181 -10.84 23.21 -14.09
N PRO A 182 -9.82 24.04 -14.39
CA PRO A 182 -9.64 25.32 -13.69
C PRO A 182 -10.80 26.31 -13.91
N ASP A 183 -11.47 26.27 -15.07
CA ASP A 183 -12.58 27.14 -15.43
C ASP A 183 -13.89 26.36 -15.49
N PHE A 184 -14.55 26.20 -14.34
CA PHE A 184 -15.83 25.51 -14.25
C PHE A 184 -16.98 26.33 -14.82
N ASP A 185 -16.87 27.66 -14.82
CA ASP A 185 -17.89 28.56 -15.36
C ASP A 185 -18.07 28.39 -16.87
N VAL A 186 -17.06 27.85 -17.56
CA VAL A 186 -17.11 27.52 -19.00
C VAL A 186 -17.32 26.02 -19.24
N GLU A 187 -16.52 25.16 -18.62
CA GLU A 187 -16.49 23.73 -18.98
C GLU A 187 -17.54 22.88 -18.25
N HIS A 188 -18.00 23.35 -17.08
CA HIS A 188 -19.00 22.66 -16.25
C HIS A 188 -18.66 21.19 -15.91
N LEU A 189 -17.38 20.82 -15.90
CA LEU A 189 -16.91 19.49 -15.51
C LEU A 189 -16.62 19.42 -14.01
N TYR A 190 -17.30 18.52 -13.30
CA TYR A 190 -17.15 18.34 -11.87
C TYR A 190 -17.32 16.89 -11.43
N GLY A 191 -16.96 16.65 -10.17
CA GLY A 191 -17.41 15.49 -9.42
C GLY A 191 -17.30 15.71 -7.91
N PHE A 192 -17.80 14.75 -7.15
CA PHE A 192 -17.83 14.84 -5.69
C PHE A 192 -16.48 14.49 -5.11
N CYS A 193 -16.09 15.19 -4.06
CA CYS A 193 -14.85 14.87 -3.38
C CYS A 193 -15.02 13.64 -2.48
N PRO A 194 -14.01 12.76 -2.40
CA PRO A 194 -13.98 11.62 -1.48
C PRO A 194 -13.72 12.06 -0.02
N ALA A 195 -14.40 13.11 0.43
CA ALA A 195 -14.19 13.79 1.70
C ALA A 195 -15.51 14.09 2.41
N GLY A 196 -15.59 13.81 3.71
CA GLY A 196 -16.77 14.06 4.54
C GLY A 196 -17.54 12.79 4.93
N ASN A 197 -18.75 12.94 5.46
CA ASN A 197 -19.65 11.81 5.74
C ASN A 197 -20.27 11.31 4.42
N ASN A 198 -19.47 10.52 3.69
CA ASN A 198 -19.81 9.98 2.38
C ASN A 198 -20.38 8.56 2.45
N ASP A 199 -20.92 8.15 3.61
CA ASP A 199 -21.55 6.82 3.78
C ASP A 199 -22.62 6.55 2.71
N ARG A 200 -23.21 7.61 2.14
CA ARG A 200 -24.19 7.54 1.03
C ARG A 200 -23.64 6.97 -0.28
N PHE A 201 -22.32 6.98 -0.48
CA PHE A 201 -21.69 6.42 -1.69
C PHE A 201 -21.28 4.95 -1.51
N TRP A 202 -21.57 4.37 -0.35
CA TRP A 202 -21.21 2.99 -0.02
C TRP A 202 -22.47 2.15 0.16
N SER A 203 -22.40 0.91 -0.32
CA SER A 203 -23.36 -0.15 -0.03
C SER A 203 -22.74 -1.05 1.03
N THR A 204 -23.50 -1.37 2.07
CA THR A 204 -23.04 -2.23 3.16
C THR A 204 -23.64 -3.61 2.99
N ASP A 205 -22.79 -4.63 3.03
CA ASP A 205 -23.24 -6.00 3.19
C ASP A 205 -23.71 -6.22 4.64
N PRO A 206 -25.00 -6.52 4.86
CA PRO A 206 -25.55 -6.65 6.21
C PRO A 206 -25.01 -7.86 6.96
N LEU A 207 -24.44 -8.86 6.28
CA LEU A 207 -23.90 -10.07 6.92
C LEU A 207 -22.49 -9.82 7.45
N THR A 208 -21.62 -9.24 6.63
CA THR A 208 -20.19 -9.05 6.97
C THR A 208 -19.91 -7.68 7.57
N GLY A 209 -20.79 -6.70 7.35
CA GLY A 209 -20.54 -5.30 7.69
C GLY A 209 -19.53 -4.62 6.76
N THR A 210 -19.14 -5.27 5.65
CA THR A 210 -18.21 -4.73 4.66
C THR A 210 -18.88 -3.68 3.78
N TYR A 211 -18.15 -2.62 3.44
CA TYR A 211 -18.62 -1.53 2.60
C TYR A 211 -18.02 -1.63 1.19
N TYR A 212 -18.86 -1.47 0.18
CA TYR A 212 -18.49 -1.45 -1.24
C TYR A 212 -18.93 -0.15 -1.91
N GLN A 213 -18.07 0.44 -2.73
CA GLN A 213 -18.40 1.61 -3.56
C GLN A 213 -18.16 1.26 -5.02
N ILE A 214 -19.22 1.36 -5.84
CA ILE A 214 -19.16 1.01 -7.26
C ILE A 214 -19.19 2.28 -8.12
N ASN A 215 -18.10 2.53 -8.84
CA ASN A 215 -17.89 3.75 -9.61
C ASN A 215 -18.04 3.52 -11.13
N TYR A 216 -19.26 3.24 -11.61
CA TYR A 216 -19.54 2.98 -13.04
C TYR A 216 -19.25 4.14 -13.98
N GLN A 217 -19.42 5.37 -13.48
CA GLN A 217 -19.29 6.59 -14.29
C GLN A 217 -17.81 7.00 -14.46
N SER A 218 -16.91 6.43 -13.66
CA SER A 218 -15.50 6.77 -13.72
C SER A 218 -14.78 6.04 -14.85
N ALA A 219 -13.71 6.65 -15.35
CA ALA A 219 -12.84 6.07 -16.38
C ALA A 219 -11.37 6.29 -15.99
N LEU A 220 -10.86 5.45 -15.09
CA LEU A 220 -9.52 5.54 -14.52
C LEU A 220 -8.66 4.33 -14.89
N THR A 221 -7.35 4.52 -14.94
CA THR A 221 -6.39 3.40 -14.98
C THR A 221 -6.42 2.62 -13.67
N TRP A 222 -5.89 1.39 -13.65
CA TRP A 222 -5.88 0.57 -12.44
C TRP A 222 -5.16 1.27 -11.28
N HIS A 223 -4.02 1.90 -11.55
CA HIS A 223 -3.25 2.64 -10.54
C HIS A 223 -4.01 3.86 -10.00
N GLN A 224 -4.71 4.59 -10.86
CA GLN A 224 -5.53 5.74 -10.47
C GLN A 224 -6.76 5.32 -9.66
N ALA A 225 -7.45 4.26 -10.08
CA ALA A 225 -8.57 3.68 -9.36
C ALA A 225 -8.15 3.23 -7.95
N ARG A 226 -7.00 2.55 -7.84
CA ARG A 226 -6.40 2.19 -6.55
C ARG A 226 -6.17 3.39 -5.65
N LYS A 227 -5.57 4.46 -6.19
CA LYS A 227 -5.35 5.70 -5.44
C LYS A 227 -6.66 6.33 -4.98
N SER A 228 -7.70 6.33 -5.81
CA SER A 228 -9.03 6.82 -5.42
C SER A 228 -9.63 6.04 -4.24
N CYS A 229 -9.45 4.71 -4.18
CA CYS A 229 -9.88 3.91 -3.03
C CYS A 229 -9.03 4.21 -1.78
N GLN A 230 -7.70 4.31 -1.92
CA GLN A 230 -6.79 4.61 -0.81
C GLN A 230 -7.08 5.96 -0.16
N GLN A 231 -7.47 6.97 -0.96
CA GLN A 231 -7.88 8.30 -0.49
C GLN A 231 -9.14 8.28 0.39
N GLN A 232 -9.89 7.18 0.36
CA GLN A 232 -11.11 6.95 1.13
C GLN A 232 -10.90 6.00 2.32
N ASN A 233 -9.65 5.71 2.69
CA ASN A 233 -9.29 4.67 3.66
C ASN A 233 -9.88 3.30 3.28
N ALA A 234 -9.84 3.00 2.00
CA ALA A 234 -10.30 1.75 1.40
C ALA A 234 -9.20 1.21 0.48
N GLU A 235 -9.44 0.06 -0.13
CA GLU A 235 -8.59 -0.51 -1.18
C GLU A 235 -9.47 -0.92 -2.37
N LEU A 236 -8.86 -1.20 -3.54
CA LEU A 236 -9.60 -1.87 -4.61
C LEU A 236 -10.19 -3.18 -4.11
N LEU A 237 -11.34 -3.56 -4.67
CA LEU A 237 -12.08 -4.76 -4.29
C LEU A 237 -11.18 -6.00 -4.29
N SER A 238 -11.17 -6.71 -3.16
CA SER A 238 -10.72 -8.09 -3.05
C SER A 238 -11.93 -9.00 -2.86
N VAL A 239 -11.95 -10.15 -3.53
CA VAL A 239 -12.99 -11.17 -3.34
C VAL A 239 -12.33 -12.41 -2.76
N THR A 240 -12.67 -12.74 -1.52
CA THR A 240 -12.04 -13.87 -0.80
C THR A 240 -13.01 -15.00 -0.47
N GLU A 241 -14.30 -14.71 -0.48
CA GLU A 241 -15.36 -15.64 -0.08
C GLU A 241 -16.40 -15.79 -1.20
N ILE A 242 -16.98 -16.99 -1.32
CA ILE A 242 -18.06 -17.25 -2.29
C ILE A 242 -19.28 -16.36 -2.01
N HIS A 243 -19.59 -16.11 -0.74
CA HIS A 243 -20.66 -15.19 -0.34
C HIS A 243 -20.46 -13.79 -0.89
N GLU A 244 -19.23 -13.27 -0.83
CA GLU A 244 -18.90 -11.93 -1.30
C GLU A 244 -19.12 -11.81 -2.82
N GLU A 245 -18.72 -12.83 -3.59
CA GLU A 245 -18.98 -12.89 -5.03
C GLU A 245 -20.49 -12.85 -5.34
N VAL A 246 -21.30 -13.62 -4.61
CA VAL A 246 -22.77 -13.63 -4.80
C VAL A 246 -23.38 -12.28 -4.44
N TYR A 247 -22.97 -11.67 -3.33
CA TYR A 247 -23.45 -10.36 -2.93
C TYR A 247 -23.10 -9.29 -3.98
N LEU A 248 -21.87 -9.32 -4.52
CA LEU A 248 -21.44 -8.40 -5.57
C LEU A 248 -22.24 -8.58 -6.85
N LYS A 249 -22.55 -9.81 -7.26
CA LYS A 249 -23.40 -10.10 -8.44
C LYS A 249 -24.76 -9.43 -8.36
N ASP A 250 -25.38 -9.43 -7.18
CA ASP A 250 -26.67 -8.79 -6.94
C ASP A 250 -26.55 -7.25 -6.87
N LEU A 251 -25.41 -6.76 -6.39
CA LEU A 251 -25.16 -5.32 -6.24
C LEU A 251 -24.82 -4.62 -7.58
N ILE A 252 -24.19 -5.34 -8.52
CA ILE A 252 -23.74 -4.77 -9.80
C ILE A 252 -24.83 -4.78 -10.89
N ASP A 253 -24.81 -3.77 -11.76
CA ASP A 253 -25.71 -3.69 -12.93
C ASP A 253 -25.10 -4.47 -14.09
N THR A 254 -25.70 -5.63 -14.39
CA THR A 254 -25.26 -6.58 -15.43
C THR A 254 -25.16 -5.99 -16.84
N LYS A 255 -25.76 -4.81 -17.10
CA LYS A 255 -25.70 -4.14 -18.41
C LYS A 255 -24.48 -3.22 -18.56
N ARG A 256 -23.76 -2.94 -17.48
CA ARG A 256 -22.64 -1.99 -17.46
C ARG A 256 -21.34 -2.60 -17.99
N SER A 257 -20.34 -1.75 -18.14
CA SER A 257 -18.98 -2.14 -18.53
C SER A 257 -18.24 -2.81 -17.36
N SER A 258 -17.14 -3.48 -17.66
CA SER A 258 -16.25 -4.07 -16.68
C SER A 258 -15.66 -3.03 -15.73
N LEU A 259 -15.31 -3.46 -14.52
CA LEU A 259 -14.84 -2.62 -13.43
C LEU A 259 -13.50 -3.15 -12.90
N TRP A 260 -12.54 -2.26 -12.64
CA TRP A 260 -11.31 -2.63 -11.96
C TRP A 260 -11.57 -3.21 -10.57
N ILE A 261 -10.85 -4.28 -10.27
CA ILE A 261 -10.74 -4.91 -8.96
C ILE A 261 -9.25 -4.95 -8.55
N GLY A 262 -8.97 -5.36 -7.32
CA GLY A 262 -7.62 -5.32 -6.74
C GLY A 262 -6.67 -6.41 -7.24
N LEU A 263 -7.16 -7.39 -8.00
CA LEU A 263 -6.38 -8.54 -8.44
C LEU A 263 -5.40 -8.12 -9.56
N ASN A 264 -4.12 -8.45 -9.38
CA ASN A 264 -3.04 -8.06 -10.28
C ASN A 264 -1.86 -9.04 -10.22
N SER A 265 -1.02 -9.00 -11.25
CA SER A 265 0.26 -9.71 -11.37
C SER A 265 1.42 -8.74 -11.64
N LEU A 266 1.35 -7.52 -11.10
CA LEU A 266 2.34 -6.46 -11.31
C LEU A 266 3.74 -6.80 -10.75
N ASN A 267 3.81 -7.71 -9.77
CA ASN A 267 5.08 -8.22 -9.26
C ASN A 267 5.52 -9.41 -10.11
N LEU A 268 6.44 -9.19 -11.04
CA LEU A 268 6.92 -10.21 -11.99
C LEU A 268 7.58 -11.43 -11.32
N ASN A 269 7.97 -11.32 -10.05
CA ASN A 269 8.56 -12.43 -9.29
C ASN A 269 7.51 -13.30 -8.57
N SER A 270 6.24 -12.91 -8.56
CA SER A 270 5.14 -13.68 -7.96
C SER A 270 3.94 -13.80 -8.90
N GLY A 271 3.03 -14.70 -8.57
CA GLY A 271 1.77 -14.87 -9.28
C GLY A 271 0.73 -13.80 -8.94
N TRP A 272 -0.53 -14.18 -9.21
CA TRP A 272 -1.70 -13.33 -8.94
C TRP A 272 -1.85 -13.02 -7.46
N GLN A 273 -2.13 -11.75 -7.15
CA GLN A 273 -2.32 -11.27 -5.78
C GLN A 273 -3.34 -10.13 -5.73
N TRP A 274 -4.05 -10.02 -4.61
CA TRP A 274 -4.88 -8.86 -4.33
C TRP A 274 -4.03 -7.67 -3.87
N SER A 275 -4.41 -6.46 -4.27
CA SER A 275 -3.97 -5.24 -3.60
C SER A 275 -4.35 -5.25 -2.12
N GLY A 276 -3.52 -4.64 -1.28
CA GLY A 276 -3.76 -4.60 0.17
C GLY A 276 -3.27 -5.84 0.95
N GLY A 277 -2.63 -6.82 0.28
CA GLY A 277 -2.03 -7.97 0.95
C GLY A 277 -3.02 -9.07 1.33
N ILE A 278 -4.23 -9.03 0.76
CA ILE A 278 -5.29 -10.02 1.00
C ILE A 278 -4.94 -11.34 0.25
N PRO A 279 -5.16 -12.52 0.85
CA PRO A 279 -4.84 -13.81 0.23
C PRO A 279 -5.68 -14.08 -1.02
N PHE A 280 -5.02 -14.51 -2.10
CA PHE A 280 -5.66 -14.94 -3.34
C PHE A 280 -5.98 -16.43 -3.28
N ARG A 281 -7.10 -16.78 -2.62
CA ARG A 281 -7.56 -18.16 -2.40
C ARG A 281 -8.89 -18.53 -3.07
N TYR A 282 -9.61 -17.56 -3.59
CA TYR A 282 -10.85 -17.78 -4.32
C TYR A 282 -10.66 -17.34 -5.77
N LEU A 283 -11.07 -18.18 -6.71
CA LEU A 283 -10.94 -17.95 -8.13
C LEU A 283 -12.32 -17.88 -8.80
N ASN A 284 -12.55 -16.85 -9.63
CA ASN A 284 -13.75 -16.75 -10.47
C ASN A 284 -13.44 -16.19 -11.86
N TRP A 285 -12.36 -16.67 -12.47
CA TRP A 285 -11.97 -16.28 -13.83
C TRP A 285 -13.07 -16.62 -14.87
N ALA A 286 -13.18 -15.78 -15.89
CA ALA A 286 -14.00 -16.04 -17.06
C ALA A 286 -13.34 -17.12 -17.94
N PRO A 287 -14.12 -17.86 -18.74
CA PRO A 287 -13.55 -18.81 -19.71
C PRO A 287 -12.54 -18.11 -20.64
N GLY A 288 -11.31 -18.62 -20.68
CA GLY A 288 -10.19 -18.05 -21.43
C GLY A 288 -9.33 -17.04 -20.66
N SER A 289 -9.66 -16.75 -19.40
CA SER A 289 -8.86 -15.91 -18.51
C SER A 289 -8.27 -16.73 -17.34
N PRO A 290 -7.10 -16.36 -16.80
CA PRO A 290 -6.24 -15.27 -17.26
C PRO A 290 -5.59 -15.60 -18.62
N GLU A 291 -5.59 -14.63 -19.53
CA GLU A 291 -4.91 -14.73 -20.82
C GLU A 291 -3.39 -14.63 -20.60
N SER A 292 -2.60 -15.43 -21.32
CA SER A 292 -1.13 -15.46 -21.23
C SER A 292 -0.41 -14.25 -21.88
N ASP A 293 -1.08 -13.10 -21.97
CA ASP A 293 -0.56 -11.87 -22.55
C ASP A 293 0.23 -11.07 -21.47
N PRO A 294 1.54 -10.80 -21.69
CA PRO A 294 2.38 -10.12 -20.71
C PRO A 294 1.98 -8.67 -20.42
N GLU A 295 1.17 -8.03 -21.28
CA GLU A 295 0.67 -6.67 -21.04
C GLU A 295 -0.57 -6.65 -20.13
N LYS A 296 -1.26 -7.79 -19.97
CA LYS A 296 -2.52 -7.90 -19.23
C LYS A 296 -2.30 -8.31 -17.77
N LEU A 297 -1.80 -7.38 -16.98
CA LEU A 297 -1.38 -7.60 -15.59
C LEU A 297 -2.42 -7.21 -14.52
N CYS A 298 -3.56 -6.62 -14.91
CA CYS A 298 -4.58 -6.14 -13.98
C CYS A 298 -5.93 -6.77 -14.28
N ALA A 299 -6.69 -7.17 -13.25
CA ALA A 299 -7.98 -7.82 -13.45
C ALA A 299 -9.16 -6.84 -13.37
N VAL A 300 -10.17 -7.09 -14.20
CA VAL A 300 -11.50 -6.49 -14.11
C VAL A 300 -12.52 -7.55 -13.73
N LEU A 301 -13.58 -7.13 -13.03
CA LEU A 301 -14.82 -7.87 -12.89
C LEU A 301 -15.76 -7.45 -14.02
N ASN A 302 -16.33 -8.40 -14.75
CA ASN A 302 -17.20 -8.14 -15.90
C ASN A 302 -18.67 -8.46 -15.58
N PRO A 303 -19.53 -7.44 -15.34
CA PRO A 303 -20.95 -7.66 -15.03
C PRO A 303 -21.72 -8.41 -16.14
N ARG A 304 -21.27 -8.33 -17.40
CA ARG A 304 -21.91 -8.99 -18.56
C ARG A 304 -21.56 -10.46 -18.67
N ARG A 305 -20.51 -10.92 -17.98
CA ARG A 305 -20.07 -12.31 -17.96
C ARG A 305 -20.28 -12.93 -16.59
N ASP A 306 -21.45 -12.69 -16.00
CA ASP A 306 -21.84 -13.23 -14.69
C ASP A 306 -20.83 -12.85 -13.57
N ALA A 307 -20.40 -11.59 -13.57
CA ALA A 307 -19.38 -11.03 -12.67
C ALA A 307 -18.02 -11.75 -12.67
N LYS A 308 -17.74 -12.60 -13.65
CA LYS A 308 -16.45 -13.28 -13.76
C LYS A 308 -15.31 -12.31 -14.07
N TRP A 309 -14.10 -12.74 -13.74
CA TRP A 309 -12.91 -11.90 -13.82
C TRP A 309 -12.15 -12.11 -15.12
N GLU A 310 -11.57 -11.04 -15.65
CA GLU A 310 -10.77 -11.05 -16.88
C GLU A 310 -9.53 -10.18 -16.66
N ASN A 311 -8.36 -10.54 -17.19
CA ASN A 311 -7.17 -9.69 -17.13
C ASN A 311 -7.11 -8.74 -18.34
N GLN A 312 -6.63 -7.52 -18.10
CA GLN A 312 -6.60 -6.41 -19.04
C GLN A 312 -5.32 -5.57 -18.85
N PRO A 313 -4.93 -4.76 -19.86
CA PRO A 313 -3.82 -3.81 -19.70
C PRO A 313 -4.15 -2.76 -18.64
N CYS A 314 -3.25 -2.57 -17.68
CA CYS A 314 -3.48 -1.71 -16.51
C CYS A 314 -3.75 -0.23 -16.86
N ASP A 315 -3.34 0.22 -18.05
CA ASP A 315 -3.54 1.58 -18.56
C ASP A 315 -4.91 1.81 -19.19
N GLN A 316 -5.73 0.76 -19.32
CA GLN A 316 -7.11 0.91 -19.78
C GLN A 316 -7.92 1.76 -18.78
N LYS A 317 -8.80 2.62 -19.30
CA LYS A 317 -9.66 3.47 -18.48
C LYS A 317 -11.06 2.88 -18.36
N VAL A 318 -11.39 2.35 -17.18
CA VAL A 318 -12.73 1.82 -16.86
C VAL A 318 -13.17 2.26 -15.46
N GLY A 319 -14.40 1.91 -15.08
CA GLY A 319 -14.89 2.10 -13.72
C GLY A 319 -14.17 1.16 -12.74
N TYR A 320 -14.46 1.27 -11.45
CA TYR A 320 -13.77 0.49 -10.43
C TYR A 320 -14.64 0.28 -9.19
N ILE A 321 -14.26 -0.70 -8.37
CA ILE A 321 -14.92 -1.00 -7.10
C ILE A 321 -13.92 -0.81 -5.96
N CYS A 322 -14.29 -0.02 -4.96
CA CYS A 322 -13.57 0.06 -3.70
C CYS A 322 -14.24 -0.80 -2.64
N LYS A 323 -13.43 -1.42 -1.78
CA LYS A 323 -13.85 -2.21 -0.63
C LYS A 323 -13.22 -1.65 0.64
N LYS A 324 -14.02 -1.54 1.70
CA LYS A 324 -13.60 -1.09 3.03
C LYS A 324 -14.17 -2.04 4.07
N GLU A 325 -13.28 -2.65 4.84
CA GLU A 325 -13.62 -3.55 5.94
C GLU A 325 -13.39 -2.83 7.27
N ASN A 326 -14.22 -3.14 8.28
CA ASN A 326 -14.05 -2.61 9.64
C ASN A 326 -13.05 -3.43 10.47
N SER A 327 -12.51 -4.52 9.92
CA SER A 327 -11.72 -5.49 10.66
C SER A 327 -10.29 -5.02 10.84
N THR A 328 -9.97 -4.64 12.08
CA THR A 328 -8.60 -4.72 12.60
C THR A 328 -8.23 -6.20 12.65
N LEU A 329 -7.37 -6.66 11.73
CA LEU A 329 -6.68 -7.94 11.92
C LEU A 329 -5.95 -7.83 13.27
N ASP A 330 -6.32 -8.71 14.20
CA ASP A 330 -5.67 -8.78 15.49
C ASP A 330 -4.18 -9.05 15.24
N PRO A 331 -3.26 -8.25 15.78
CA PRO A 331 -1.84 -8.50 15.58
C PRO A 331 -1.52 -9.89 16.16
N PHE A 332 -1.00 -10.78 15.30
CA PHE A 332 -0.42 -12.03 15.74
C PHE A 332 0.72 -11.70 16.72
N ILE A 333 0.46 -11.86 18.01
CA ILE A 333 1.51 -11.78 19.03
C ILE A 333 2.25 -13.12 18.98
N LEU A 334 3.44 -13.13 18.38
CA LEU A 334 4.40 -14.21 18.55
C LEU A 334 4.75 -14.29 20.04
N SER A 335 4.22 -15.31 20.71
CA SER A 335 4.63 -15.69 22.06
C SER A 335 6.10 -16.11 22.01
N SER A 336 6.96 -15.42 22.77
CA SER A 336 8.41 -15.67 22.82
C SER A 336 8.79 -16.83 23.77
N GLU A 337 7.87 -17.75 24.06
CA GLU A 337 8.17 -18.87 24.95
C GLU A 337 8.78 -20.05 24.17
N PRO A 338 9.85 -20.69 24.70
CA PRO A 338 10.50 -21.79 24.01
C PRO A 338 9.58 -23.01 23.91
N VAL A 339 9.40 -23.48 22.69
CA VAL A 339 8.50 -24.59 22.34
C VAL A 339 9.26 -25.92 22.22
N LYS A 340 8.67 -27.01 22.71
CA LYS A 340 9.25 -28.36 22.63
C LYS A 340 8.60 -29.19 21.54
N CYS A 341 9.41 -29.60 20.57
CA CYS A 341 9.01 -30.49 19.47
C CYS A 341 9.53 -31.92 19.66
N PRO A 342 8.87 -32.93 19.05
CA PRO A 342 9.41 -34.29 18.96
C PRO A 342 10.76 -34.32 18.23
N GLU A 343 11.49 -35.43 18.36
CA GLU A 343 12.77 -35.62 17.67
C GLU A 343 12.60 -35.52 16.15
N GLY A 344 13.50 -34.77 15.49
CA GLY A 344 13.47 -34.50 14.05
C GLY A 344 12.57 -33.33 13.63
N TRP A 345 11.71 -32.82 14.51
CA TRP A 345 10.83 -31.68 14.20
C TRP A 345 11.47 -30.35 14.65
N LEU A 346 11.34 -29.31 13.82
CA LEU A 346 11.86 -27.98 14.12
C LEU A 346 10.75 -27.04 14.62
N PRO A 347 10.94 -26.35 15.77
CA PRO A 347 9.96 -25.43 16.32
C PRO A 347 9.95 -24.09 15.56
N TYR A 348 8.76 -23.54 15.33
CA TYR A 348 8.57 -22.14 14.93
C TYR A 348 7.20 -21.64 15.42
N GLY A 349 7.20 -20.51 16.13
CA GLY A 349 6.03 -20.06 16.88
C GLY A 349 5.55 -21.14 17.85
N ASP A 350 4.24 -21.40 17.89
CA ASP A 350 3.62 -22.45 18.72
C ASP A 350 3.61 -23.85 18.05
N HIS A 351 4.24 -24.00 16.87
CA HIS A 351 4.14 -25.18 16.03
C HIS A 351 5.49 -25.86 15.79
N CYS A 352 5.41 -27.11 15.33
CA CYS A 352 6.55 -27.93 14.95
C CYS A 352 6.41 -28.34 13.47
N PHE A 353 7.49 -28.25 12.71
CA PHE A 353 7.51 -28.57 11.28
C PHE A 353 8.52 -29.68 10.95
N MET A 354 8.26 -30.44 9.89
CA MET A 354 9.16 -31.46 9.36
C MET A 354 9.01 -31.59 7.84
N VAL A 355 10.14 -31.69 7.13
CA VAL A 355 10.18 -31.97 5.68
C VAL A 355 10.43 -33.45 5.44
N HIS A 356 9.55 -34.05 4.65
CA HIS A 356 9.63 -35.42 4.16
C HIS A 356 9.99 -35.40 2.67
N ARG A 357 10.98 -36.21 2.28
CA ARG A 357 11.42 -36.33 0.88
C ARG A 357 11.11 -37.70 0.27
N ASP A 358 10.38 -38.55 0.99
CA ASP A 358 9.79 -39.75 0.42
C ASP A 358 8.61 -39.35 -0.48
N PRO A 359 8.65 -39.66 -1.80
CA PRO A 359 7.63 -39.20 -2.72
C PRO A 359 6.28 -39.87 -2.45
N ARG A 360 5.24 -39.07 -2.19
CA ARG A 360 3.85 -39.51 -1.99
C ARG A 360 2.89 -38.65 -2.79
N VAL A 361 1.73 -39.21 -3.13
CA VAL A 361 0.61 -38.40 -3.65
C VAL A 361 0.02 -37.57 -2.50
N TRP A 362 -0.63 -36.46 -2.80
CA TRP A 362 -1.04 -35.47 -1.78
C TRP A 362 -1.85 -36.11 -0.63
N ARG A 363 -2.80 -36.99 -0.97
CA ARG A 363 -3.63 -37.70 0.02
C ARG A 363 -2.82 -38.65 0.91
N GLU A 364 -1.82 -39.33 0.36
CA GLU A 364 -0.95 -40.22 1.15
C GLU A 364 0.02 -39.44 2.04
N ALA A 365 0.48 -38.28 1.57
CA ALA A 365 1.27 -37.33 2.37
C ALA A 365 0.45 -36.80 3.56
N LEU A 366 -0.80 -36.42 3.34
CA LEU A 366 -1.73 -36.01 4.40
C LEU A 366 -1.91 -37.12 5.45
N ILE A 367 -2.17 -38.36 5.03
CA ILE A 367 -2.28 -39.51 5.94
C ILE A 367 -0.98 -39.68 6.75
N SER A 368 0.18 -39.57 6.11
CA SER A 368 1.47 -39.69 6.80
C SER A 368 1.68 -38.60 7.86
N CYS A 369 1.28 -37.36 7.59
CA CYS A 369 1.36 -36.29 8.59
C CYS A 369 0.38 -36.53 9.75
N ASN A 370 -0.82 -37.02 9.46
CA ASN A 370 -1.83 -37.37 10.47
C ASN A 370 -1.36 -38.50 11.40
N GLU A 371 -0.70 -39.52 10.86
CA GLU A 371 -0.07 -40.61 11.65
C GLU A 371 0.99 -40.07 12.63
N SER A 372 1.57 -38.91 12.33
CA SER A 372 2.54 -38.23 13.18
C SER A 372 1.91 -37.15 14.08
N ASN A 373 0.58 -37.23 14.34
CA ASN A 373 -0.21 -36.25 15.09
C ASN A 373 -0.07 -34.82 14.56
N GLY A 374 0.10 -34.68 13.25
CA GLY A 374 0.13 -33.39 12.55
C GLY A 374 -0.87 -33.35 11.41
N ASN A 375 -0.62 -32.45 10.47
CA ASN A 375 -1.30 -32.31 9.19
C ASN A 375 -0.27 -31.84 8.15
N LEU A 376 -0.65 -31.77 6.87
CA LEU A 376 0.17 -31.04 5.90
C LEU A 376 0.30 -29.57 6.32
N ALA A 377 1.45 -28.96 6.04
CA ALA A 377 1.77 -27.64 6.56
C ALA A 377 0.85 -26.55 5.97
N SER A 378 0.25 -25.78 6.87
CA SER A 378 -0.39 -24.49 6.62
C SER A 378 0.59 -23.35 6.92
N ILE A 379 0.51 -22.27 6.13
CA ILE A 379 1.41 -21.11 6.18
C ILE A 379 0.58 -19.82 6.26
N HIS A 380 0.71 -19.06 7.36
CA HIS A 380 -0.20 -17.96 7.68
C HIS A 380 0.38 -16.56 7.54
N ASN A 381 1.70 -16.44 7.41
CA ASN A 381 2.39 -15.15 7.35
C ASN A 381 3.74 -15.28 6.62
N PRO A 382 4.33 -14.14 6.18
CA PRO A 382 5.64 -14.13 5.55
C PRO A 382 6.76 -14.74 6.40
N GLU A 383 6.68 -14.64 7.73
CA GLU A 383 7.73 -15.08 8.63
C GLU A 383 7.78 -16.63 8.76
N GLU A 384 6.63 -17.31 8.82
CA GLU A 384 6.50 -18.78 8.73
C GLU A 384 7.05 -19.30 7.39
N HIS A 385 6.73 -18.61 6.30
CA HIS A 385 7.28 -18.93 4.98
C HIS A 385 8.81 -18.80 4.99
N GLY A 386 9.34 -17.70 5.52
CA GLY A 386 10.79 -17.48 5.67
C GLY A 386 11.49 -18.56 6.49
N PHE A 387 10.88 -19.02 7.59
CA PHE A 387 11.39 -20.12 8.40
C PHE A 387 11.50 -21.44 7.61
N ILE A 388 10.47 -21.79 6.82
CA ILE A 388 10.49 -23.00 5.98
C ILE A 388 11.68 -22.97 5.02
N LEU A 389 11.91 -21.83 4.37
CA LEU A 389 12.99 -21.68 3.39
C LEU A 389 14.38 -21.73 4.02
N SER A 390 14.53 -21.12 5.19
CA SER A 390 15.84 -20.81 5.74
C SER A 390 16.32 -21.82 6.80
N GLN A 391 15.40 -22.42 7.56
CA GLN A 391 15.73 -23.27 8.71
C GLN A 391 15.24 -24.71 8.57
N LEU A 392 14.12 -24.95 7.86
CA LEU A 392 13.54 -26.30 7.72
C LEU A 392 14.31 -27.20 6.74
N GLY A 393 15.39 -26.68 6.14
CA GLY A 393 16.24 -27.41 5.21
C GLY A 393 15.64 -27.55 3.81
N TYR A 394 14.78 -26.62 3.40
CA TYR A 394 14.28 -26.49 2.03
C TYR A 394 15.42 -26.27 1.03
N LYS A 395 15.28 -26.79 -0.19
CA LYS A 395 16.24 -26.63 -1.28
C LYS A 395 15.54 -26.06 -2.50
N ALA A 396 16.24 -25.24 -3.28
CA ALA A 396 15.68 -24.62 -4.50
C ALA A 396 15.19 -25.62 -5.57
N ALA A 397 15.65 -26.88 -5.52
CA ALA A 397 15.22 -27.96 -6.40
C ALA A 397 14.11 -28.84 -5.79
N ASP A 398 13.66 -28.55 -4.56
CA ASP A 398 12.57 -29.29 -3.95
C ASP A 398 11.23 -28.90 -4.62
N GLU A 399 10.34 -29.88 -4.77
CA GLU A 399 8.91 -29.72 -4.99
C GLU A 399 8.20 -30.45 -3.84
N LEU A 400 7.51 -29.71 -2.97
CA LEU A 400 6.95 -30.26 -1.72
C LEU A 400 5.48 -29.93 -1.59
N TRP A 401 4.64 -30.93 -1.30
CA TRP A 401 3.24 -30.72 -0.96
C TRP A 401 3.09 -29.91 0.33
N ILE A 402 2.13 -28.99 0.29
CA ILE A 402 1.59 -28.26 1.45
C ILE A 402 0.08 -28.52 1.57
N GLY A 403 -0.53 -28.04 2.65
CA GLY A 403 -1.92 -28.37 2.97
C GLY A 403 -2.99 -27.64 2.15
N LEU A 404 -2.62 -26.68 1.30
CA LEU A 404 -3.58 -25.86 0.56
C LEU A 404 -4.16 -26.67 -0.59
N ASN A 405 -5.49 -26.68 -0.71
CA ASN A 405 -6.23 -27.48 -1.69
C ASN A 405 -7.65 -26.92 -1.90
N ASP A 406 -8.31 -27.24 -3.01
CA ASP A 406 -9.73 -26.87 -3.27
C ASP A 406 -10.62 -28.11 -3.50
N GLN A 407 -10.21 -29.29 -3.01
CA GLN A 407 -10.89 -30.58 -3.23
C GLN A 407 -12.34 -30.61 -2.70
N ASN A 408 -12.64 -29.82 -1.66
CA ASN A 408 -13.99 -29.73 -1.11
C ASN A 408 -14.91 -28.87 -1.97
N THR A 409 -14.38 -27.74 -2.45
CA THR A 409 -15.13 -26.74 -3.21
C THR A 409 -14.20 -26.18 -4.28
N GLN A 410 -14.39 -26.61 -5.52
CA GLN A 410 -13.56 -26.16 -6.65
C GLN A 410 -13.47 -24.63 -6.70
N MET A 411 -12.28 -24.12 -7.01
CA MET A 411 -11.91 -22.71 -7.07
C MET A 411 -11.86 -22.00 -5.72
N TYR A 412 -12.01 -22.72 -4.61
CA TYR A 412 -11.96 -22.16 -3.26
C TYR A 412 -10.96 -22.95 -2.41
N PHE A 413 -9.76 -22.39 -2.29
CA PHE A 413 -8.64 -23.01 -1.59
C PHE A 413 -8.78 -22.89 -0.07
N GLU A 414 -8.60 -24.01 0.61
CA GLU A 414 -8.65 -24.18 2.06
C GLU A 414 -7.42 -24.96 2.55
N TRP A 415 -7.02 -24.72 3.81
CA TRP A 415 -6.00 -25.55 4.45
C TRP A 415 -6.59 -26.88 4.91
N SER A 416 -5.88 -27.98 4.69
CA SER A 416 -6.27 -29.34 5.11
C SER A 416 -6.37 -29.54 6.63
N ASP A 417 -5.84 -28.61 7.42
CA ASP A 417 -5.96 -28.58 8.88
C ASP A 417 -7.14 -27.73 9.38
N GLY A 418 -7.89 -27.09 8.48
CA GLY A 418 -9.05 -26.26 8.78
C GLY A 418 -8.72 -24.86 9.31
N THR A 419 -7.45 -24.48 9.35
CA THR A 419 -7.05 -23.11 9.71
C THR A 419 -7.41 -22.11 8.60
N PRO A 420 -7.66 -20.82 8.93
CA PRO A 420 -8.02 -19.84 7.91
C PRO A 420 -6.84 -19.52 6.98
N VAL A 421 -7.13 -19.37 5.68
CA VAL A 421 -6.13 -18.90 4.71
C VAL A 421 -6.01 -17.38 4.83
N THR A 422 -4.93 -16.95 5.48
CA THR A 422 -4.59 -15.54 5.74
C THR A 422 -3.43 -15.03 4.87
N TYR A 423 -2.73 -15.94 4.20
CA TYR A 423 -1.55 -15.65 3.42
C TYR A 423 -1.47 -16.55 2.19
N THR A 424 -1.06 -15.98 1.06
CA THR A 424 -0.79 -16.71 -0.17
C THR A 424 0.42 -16.14 -0.89
N LYS A 425 1.29 -17.02 -1.41
CA LYS A 425 2.39 -16.62 -2.30
C LYS A 425 2.54 -17.55 -3.49
N TRP A 426 1.85 -17.22 -4.57
CA TRP A 426 1.89 -17.95 -5.83
C TRP A 426 3.16 -17.67 -6.64
N LEU A 427 3.61 -18.67 -7.39
CA LEU A 427 4.63 -18.56 -8.42
C LEU A 427 4.14 -17.70 -9.60
N PRO A 428 5.03 -17.08 -10.39
CA PRO A 428 4.63 -16.34 -11.59
C PRO A 428 3.76 -17.18 -12.51
N GLY A 429 2.59 -16.66 -12.89
CA GLY A 429 1.60 -17.36 -13.71
C GLY A 429 0.58 -18.18 -12.93
N GLU A 430 0.84 -18.50 -11.67
CA GLU A 430 -0.02 -19.34 -10.83
C GLU A 430 -1.02 -18.52 -9.99
N PRO A 431 -2.12 -19.14 -9.53
CA PRO A 431 -2.61 -20.46 -9.92
C PRO A 431 -3.19 -20.48 -11.34
N THR A 432 -2.90 -21.53 -12.11
CA THR A 432 -3.30 -21.65 -13.51
C THR A 432 -4.62 -22.39 -13.72
N HIS A 433 -4.93 -23.40 -12.89
CA HIS A 433 -6.04 -24.35 -13.10
C HIS A 433 -6.15 -24.82 -14.57
N ALA A 434 -5.01 -24.96 -15.25
CA ALA A 434 -4.93 -25.12 -16.71
C ALA A 434 -5.42 -26.49 -17.17
N VAL A 435 -5.34 -27.52 -16.31
CA VAL A 435 -5.69 -28.90 -16.65
C VAL A 435 -7.06 -29.28 -16.08
N SER A 436 -8.13 -28.89 -16.79
CA SER A 436 -9.46 -29.53 -16.69
C SER A 436 -10.00 -29.79 -15.27
N GLY A 437 -9.72 -28.91 -14.30
CA GLY A 437 -10.17 -29.05 -12.91
C GLY A 437 -9.59 -30.28 -12.19
N GLN A 438 -8.32 -30.61 -12.43
CA GLN A 438 -7.60 -31.69 -11.73
C GLN A 438 -6.42 -31.19 -10.89
N GLU A 439 -6.11 -29.89 -10.93
CA GLU A 439 -5.00 -29.26 -10.21
C GLU A 439 -5.45 -28.77 -8.83
N ASP A 440 -6.05 -29.66 -8.04
CA ASP A 440 -6.74 -29.26 -6.81
C ASP A 440 -5.82 -29.18 -5.58
N CYS A 441 -4.52 -29.43 -5.75
CA CYS A 441 -3.53 -29.53 -4.67
C CYS A 441 -2.35 -28.58 -4.90
N VAL A 442 -1.79 -28.04 -3.83
CA VAL A 442 -0.75 -27.01 -3.93
C VAL A 442 0.59 -27.52 -3.40
N LEU A 443 1.64 -27.19 -4.14
CA LEU A 443 3.03 -27.45 -3.78
C LEU A 443 3.83 -26.16 -3.60
N MET A 444 4.90 -26.22 -2.81
CA MET A 444 5.98 -25.23 -2.79
C MET A 444 7.09 -25.67 -3.75
N ALA A 445 7.56 -24.74 -4.59
CA ALA A 445 8.65 -24.98 -5.52
C ALA A 445 9.50 -23.73 -5.82
N GLY A 446 10.64 -23.99 -6.46
CA GLY A 446 11.56 -22.95 -6.92
C GLY A 446 12.39 -22.35 -5.78
N GLN A 447 13.23 -21.37 -6.12
CA GLN A 447 14.21 -20.82 -5.18
C GLN A 447 13.57 -20.06 -4.00
N ASP A 448 12.41 -19.45 -4.25
CA ASP A 448 11.64 -18.68 -3.28
C ASP A 448 10.57 -19.51 -2.55
N GLY A 449 10.42 -20.80 -2.88
CA GLY A 449 9.37 -21.69 -2.35
C GLY A 449 7.96 -21.15 -2.51
N TYR A 450 7.71 -20.37 -3.56
CA TYR A 450 6.38 -19.93 -3.92
C TYR A 450 5.54 -21.11 -4.42
N TRP A 451 4.24 -20.88 -4.52
CA TRP A 451 3.25 -21.94 -4.59
C TRP A 451 2.74 -22.13 -6.02
N ALA A 452 2.46 -23.36 -6.40
CA ALA A 452 1.76 -23.70 -7.64
C ALA A 452 0.66 -24.71 -7.32
N ASP A 453 -0.50 -24.57 -7.96
CA ASP A 453 -1.48 -25.63 -8.03
C ASP A 453 -1.00 -26.72 -8.98
N SER A 454 -1.38 -27.96 -8.71
CA SER A 454 -0.88 -29.13 -9.41
C SER A 454 -1.78 -30.34 -9.19
N ALA A 455 -1.73 -31.28 -10.13
CA ALA A 455 -2.46 -32.54 -10.01
C ALA A 455 -2.08 -33.31 -8.74
N CYS A 456 -3.09 -33.64 -7.93
CA CYS A 456 -2.93 -34.26 -6.61
C CYS A 456 -2.28 -35.65 -6.62
N ASP A 457 -2.25 -36.31 -7.79
CA ASP A 457 -1.72 -37.66 -7.99
C ASP A 457 -0.21 -37.70 -8.33
N ARG A 458 0.44 -36.54 -8.45
CA ARG A 458 1.91 -36.46 -8.53
C ARG A 458 2.54 -36.95 -7.22
N LYS A 459 3.64 -37.69 -7.36
CA LYS A 459 4.43 -38.18 -6.22
C LYS A 459 5.55 -37.20 -5.89
N LEU A 460 5.40 -36.44 -4.82
CA LEU A 460 6.33 -35.39 -4.39
C LEU A 460 6.71 -35.57 -2.90
N GLY A 461 7.75 -34.87 -2.45
CA GLY A 461 7.98 -34.70 -1.02
C GLY A 461 6.87 -33.86 -0.38
N TYR A 462 6.88 -33.68 0.93
CA TYR A 462 5.83 -32.96 1.64
C TYR A 462 6.31 -32.35 2.96
N ILE A 463 5.60 -31.34 3.43
CA ILE A 463 5.88 -30.68 4.70
C ILE A 463 4.75 -30.96 5.67
N CYS A 464 5.07 -31.50 6.85
CA CYS A 464 4.10 -31.67 7.93
C CYS A 464 4.24 -30.54 8.96
N ARG A 465 3.11 -30.14 9.54
CA ARG A 465 3.01 -29.24 10.69
C ARG A 465 2.22 -29.91 11.80
N ARG A 466 2.57 -29.64 13.05
CA ARG A 466 1.78 -30.07 14.23
C ARG A 466 1.86 -29.05 15.34
N ASP A 467 0.90 -29.11 16.25
CA ASP A 467 0.98 -28.41 17.52
C ASP A 467 2.13 -28.95 18.36
N SER A 468 2.71 -28.06 19.14
CA SER A 468 3.77 -28.40 20.06
C SER A 468 3.31 -29.22 21.26
N LEU A 469 4.26 -29.96 21.86
CA LEU A 469 3.94 -30.91 22.94
C LEU A 469 3.63 -30.22 24.28
N GLN A 470 4.08 -28.98 24.50
CA GLN A 470 3.85 -28.16 25.72
C GLN A 470 4.41 -26.73 25.53
N ARG A 471 3.71 -25.72 26.05
CA ARG A 471 4.28 -24.39 26.37
C ARG A 471 5.06 -24.51 27.68
N VAL A 472 6.37 -24.30 27.65
CA VAL A 472 7.21 -24.44 28.84
C VAL A 472 7.65 -23.05 29.32
N SER A 473 7.21 -22.64 30.52
CA SER A 473 7.85 -21.54 31.23
C SER A 473 9.24 -22.00 31.71
N GLY A 474 10.28 -21.85 30.88
CA GLY A 474 11.64 -22.25 31.27
C GLY A 474 12.73 -22.10 30.20
N THR A 475 13.67 -21.18 30.47
CA THR A 475 15.00 -20.89 29.87
C THR A 475 15.25 -21.30 28.41
N MET A 476 15.40 -20.28 27.54
CA MET A 476 15.97 -20.33 26.19
C MET A 476 17.06 -21.41 26.05
N LYS A 477 16.87 -22.35 25.10
CA LYS A 477 17.91 -23.32 24.75
C LYS A 477 19.14 -22.57 24.25
N THR A 478 20.26 -22.74 24.95
CA THR A 478 21.57 -22.25 24.49
C THR A 478 22.13 -23.26 23.49
N ASP A 479 22.32 -22.86 22.23
CA ASP A 479 23.20 -23.59 21.32
C ASP A 479 24.63 -23.48 21.88
N PRO A 480 25.37 -24.58 22.12
CA PRO A 480 26.74 -24.52 22.63
C PRO A 480 27.70 -23.73 21.72
N ALA A 481 27.35 -23.49 20.45
CA ALA A 481 28.10 -22.64 19.52
C ALA A 481 27.75 -21.14 19.62
N CYS A 482 26.69 -20.75 20.34
CA CYS A 482 26.25 -19.37 20.49
C CYS A 482 26.24 -18.91 21.96
N LEU A 483 26.37 -17.61 22.17
CA LEU A 483 26.26 -17.03 23.52
C LEU A 483 24.80 -17.13 24.02
N LYS A 484 24.63 -17.18 25.35
CA LYS A 484 23.29 -17.22 25.96
C LYS A 484 22.46 -16.00 25.53
N GLY A 485 21.26 -16.26 24.98
CA GLY A 485 20.37 -15.23 24.43
C GLY A 485 20.58 -14.91 22.95
N TRP A 486 21.53 -15.58 22.28
CA TRP A 486 21.71 -15.48 20.84
C TRP A 486 21.08 -16.68 20.13
N GLU A 487 20.41 -16.44 19.02
CA GLU A 487 19.77 -17.45 18.18
C GLU A 487 20.65 -17.76 16.98
N ARG A 488 20.88 -19.04 16.70
CA ARG A 488 21.70 -19.46 15.57
C ARG A 488 20.89 -19.51 14.30
N HIS A 489 21.41 -18.91 13.23
CA HIS A 489 20.90 -19.07 11.87
C HIS A 489 22.07 -19.27 10.90
N GLY A 490 22.08 -20.42 10.21
CA GLY A 490 23.20 -20.87 9.39
C GLY A 490 24.52 -20.97 10.20
N PHE A 491 25.54 -20.22 9.75
CA PHE A 491 26.86 -20.16 10.38
C PHE A 491 27.01 -19.01 11.40
N TYR A 492 25.95 -18.22 11.61
CA TYR A 492 25.99 -17.03 12.45
C TYR A 492 25.04 -17.15 13.65
N CYS A 493 25.31 -16.39 14.69
CA CYS A 493 24.42 -16.20 15.83
C CYS A 493 23.92 -14.75 15.80
N TYR A 494 22.64 -14.54 16.07
CA TYR A 494 21.96 -13.25 16.03
C TYR A 494 21.40 -12.91 17.41
N LEU A 495 21.35 -11.63 17.74
CA LEU A 495 20.79 -11.11 18.98
C LEU A 495 19.88 -9.93 18.67
N VAL A 496 18.65 -9.99 19.16
CA VAL A 496 17.71 -8.88 19.06
C VAL A 496 17.82 -8.02 20.32
N GLY A 497 18.16 -6.74 20.14
CA GLY A 497 18.14 -5.76 21.23
C GLY A 497 16.71 -5.27 21.50
N HIS A 498 16.27 -5.33 22.76
CA HIS A 498 14.91 -4.90 23.15
C HIS A 498 14.79 -3.39 23.46
N SER A 499 15.91 -2.65 23.47
CA SER A 499 15.91 -1.21 23.72
C SER A 499 15.92 -0.43 22.41
N SER A 500 15.00 0.54 22.29
CA SER A 500 15.01 1.50 21.18
C SER A 500 16.19 2.46 21.34
N VAL A 501 17.15 2.41 20.42
CA VAL A 501 18.40 3.20 20.44
C VAL A 501 18.70 3.74 19.05
N THR A 502 19.53 4.80 18.96
CA THR A 502 19.98 5.33 17.67
C THR A 502 20.96 4.37 16.98
N PHE A 503 21.16 4.50 15.66
CA PHE A 503 22.12 3.65 14.92
C PHE A 503 23.54 3.65 15.53
N SER A 504 24.02 4.81 15.97
CA SER A 504 25.35 4.96 16.58
C SER A 504 25.45 4.23 17.93
N GLU A 505 24.38 4.29 18.72
CA GLU A 505 24.27 3.56 19.98
C GLU A 505 24.11 2.06 19.75
N ALA A 506 23.27 1.64 18.80
CA ALA A 506 23.10 0.25 18.40
C ALA A 506 24.42 -0.38 17.96
N LYS A 507 25.20 0.31 17.11
CA LYS A 507 26.52 -0.14 16.67
C LYS A 507 27.48 -0.35 17.85
N LYS A 508 27.48 0.57 18.82
CA LYS A 508 28.28 0.43 20.06
C LYS A 508 27.78 -0.73 20.93
N THR A 509 26.47 -0.91 21.03
CA THR A 509 25.86 -2.01 21.79
C THR A 509 26.20 -3.37 21.19
N CYS A 510 26.08 -3.54 19.87
CA CYS A 510 26.47 -4.78 19.19
C CYS A 510 27.97 -5.07 19.38
N ALA A 511 28.84 -4.06 19.24
CA ALA A 511 30.27 -4.21 19.47
C ALA A 511 30.60 -4.60 20.92
N ARG A 512 29.87 -4.08 21.91
CA ARG A 512 30.02 -4.48 23.32
C ARG A 512 29.63 -5.93 23.56
N SER A 513 28.66 -6.44 22.81
CA SER A 513 28.24 -7.84 22.88
C SER A 513 29.09 -8.77 21.99
N SER A 514 30.29 -8.33 21.57
CA SER A 514 31.20 -9.09 20.68
C SER A 514 30.60 -9.45 19.31
N GLY A 515 29.62 -8.67 18.86
CA GLY A 515 29.05 -8.78 17.52
C GLY A 515 29.12 -7.45 16.77
N TYR A 516 28.36 -7.37 15.68
CA TYR A 516 28.18 -6.14 14.89
C TYR A 516 26.71 -6.07 14.45
N LEU A 517 26.29 -4.89 13.96
CA LEU A 517 24.96 -4.78 13.35
C LEU A 517 24.90 -5.75 12.17
N THR A 518 23.92 -6.64 12.17
CA THR A 518 23.80 -7.71 11.17
C THR A 518 23.84 -7.13 9.74
N SER A 519 24.57 -7.83 8.88
CA SER A 519 24.51 -7.66 7.43
C SER A 519 23.58 -8.72 6.86
N VAL A 520 22.90 -8.44 5.76
CA VAL A 520 22.14 -9.46 5.03
C VAL A 520 22.94 -9.83 3.79
N GLY A 521 23.62 -10.97 3.84
CA GLY A 521 24.55 -11.46 2.83
C GLY A 521 23.92 -12.35 1.76
N ASP A 522 22.78 -12.98 2.07
CA ASP A 522 22.01 -13.77 1.11
C ASP A 522 20.49 -13.67 1.36
N ARG A 523 19.70 -14.34 0.51
CA ARG A 523 18.23 -14.26 0.55
C ARG A 523 17.59 -15.09 1.67
N TYR A 524 18.33 -16.02 2.27
CA TYR A 524 17.88 -16.86 3.38
C TYR A 524 18.20 -16.22 4.74
N GLU A 525 19.15 -15.29 4.78
CA GLU A 525 19.44 -14.42 5.92
C GLU A 525 18.48 -13.22 6.01
N LYS A 526 17.84 -12.85 4.90
CA LYS A 526 16.83 -11.79 4.81
C LYS A 526 15.49 -12.22 5.40
#